data_AF-A0A813H0M2-F1
#
_entry.id   AF-A0A813H0M2-F1
#
_cell.length_a   1.000
_cell.length_b   1.000
_cell.length_c   1.000
_cell.angle_alpha   90.00
_cell.angle_beta   90.00
_cell.angle_gamma   90.00
#
_symmetry.space_group_name_H-M   'P 1'
#
loop_
_entity.id
_entity.type
_entity.pdbx_description
1 polymer ?
#
loop_
_entity_poly.entity_id
_entity_poly.type
_entity_poly.pdbx_seq_one_letter_code
_entity_poly.pdbx_strand_id
1 'polypeptide(L)'
;VDPVVRGVLGDLSGCVMCYGQTSAGKTHTMEGYEDDLRGLIPRALETVFSNPSAVGEEPAVFHISMMEIYMERLRDLLDPEGEAELVLAEDKHQGVVVRGLREAPATTLQQAIGIWLHGRQHRATAATGMNENSSRSHCIFMIRAERPVGGDRFGFHSSSS
;
A
#
# COMPACT_ATOMS: atom_id res chain seq x y z
N VAL A 1 4.15 -12.11 -8.05
CA VAL A 1 3.34 -11.01 -7.47
C VAL A 1 1.92 -11.03 -7.97
N ASP A 2 1.70 -11.36 -9.23
CA ASP A 2 0.39 -11.63 -9.80
C ASP A 2 -0.59 -12.41 -8.91
N PRO A 3 -0.23 -13.51 -8.23
CA PRO A 3 -1.19 -14.20 -7.37
C PRO A 3 -1.60 -13.39 -6.13
N VAL A 4 -0.69 -12.58 -5.56
CA VAL A 4 -0.99 -11.71 -4.40
C VAL A 4 -1.88 -10.55 -4.84
N VAL A 5 -1.57 -9.92 -5.97
CA VAL A 5 -2.39 -8.84 -6.53
C VAL A 5 -3.77 -9.36 -6.93
N ARG A 6 -3.87 -10.53 -7.56
CA ARG A 6 -5.14 -11.17 -7.89
C ARG A 6 -5.94 -11.54 -6.64
N GLY A 7 -5.28 -11.97 -5.56
CA GLY A 7 -5.92 -12.20 -4.27
C GLY A 7 -6.55 -10.93 -3.70
N VAL A 8 -5.82 -9.81 -3.68
CA VAL A 8 -6.33 -8.51 -3.22
C VAL A 8 -7.52 -8.04 -4.04
N LEU A 9 -7.51 -8.30 -5.35
CA LEU A 9 -8.63 -8.03 -6.23
C LEU A 9 -9.79 -9.03 -6.08
N GLY A 10 -9.57 -10.17 -5.42
CA GLY A 10 -10.58 -11.18 -5.08
C GLY A 10 -10.99 -11.16 -3.61
N ASP A 11 -10.86 -9.99 -2.96
CA ASP A 11 -11.22 -9.76 -1.55
C ASP A 11 -10.37 -10.52 -0.51
N LEU A 12 -9.13 -10.91 -0.87
CA LEU A 12 -8.16 -11.54 0.03
C LEU A 12 -7.02 -10.58 0.40
N SER A 13 -6.66 -10.51 1.67
CA SER A 13 -5.46 -9.78 2.09
C SER A 13 -4.18 -10.48 1.60
N GLY A 14 -3.28 -9.71 1.01
CA GLY A 14 -2.00 -10.20 0.49
C GLY A 14 -0.82 -9.39 1.03
N CYS A 15 0.28 -10.06 1.37
CA CYS A 15 1.50 -9.40 1.85
C CYS A 15 2.73 -9.93 1.10
N VAL A 16 3.61 -9.02 0.68
CA VAL A 16 4.94 -9.37 0.19
C VAL A 16 6.00 -8.66 1.02
N MET A 17 6.94 -9.43 1.55
CA MET A 17 8.02 -8.93 2.40
C MET A 17 9.37 -9.32 1.81
N CYS A 18 10.29 -8.36 1.75
CA CYS A 18 11.69 -8.62 1.40
C CYS A 18 12.57 -8.61 2.65
N TYR A 19 13.22 -9.73 2.93
CA TYR A 19 14.15 -9.90 4.06
C TYR A 19 15.55 -10.26 3.57
N GLY A 20 16.58 -9.79 4.28
CA GLY A 20 17.98 -10.04 3.95
C GLY A 20 18.92 -9.06 4.63
N GLN A 21 20.23 -9.34 4.60
CA GLN A 21 21.25 -8.47 5.21
C GLN A 21 21.27 -7.06 4.57
N THR A 22 21.91 -6.11 5.24
CA THR A 22 22.18 -4.78 4.66
C THR A 22 22.94 -4.93 3.34
N SER A 23 22.61 -4.10 2.35
CA SER A 23 23.16 -4.16 0.99
C SER A 23 22.82 -5.43 0.19
N ALA A 24 21.92 -6.29 0.67
CA ALA A 24 21.43 -7.47 -0.09
C ALA A 24 20.39 -7.13 -1.19
N GLY A 25 20.14 -5.84 -1.47
CA GLY A 25 19.23 -5.43 -2.54
C GLY A 25 17.74 -5.36 -2.17
N LYS A 26 17.34 -5.35 -0.90
CA LYS A 26 15.91 -5.26 -0.48
C LYS A 26 15.16 -4.09 -1.14
N THR A 27 15.74 -2.89 -1.08
CA THR A 27 15.17 -1.68 -1.69
C THR A 27 15.17 -1.79 -3.22
N HIS A 28 16.22 -2.36 -3.80
CA HIS A 28 16.29 -2.59 -5.24
C HIS A 28 15.18 -3.56 -5.71
N THR A 29 14.91 -4.63 -4.97
CA THR A 29 13.84 -5.58 -5.29
C THR A 29 12.46 -4.95 -5.13
N MET A 30 12.22 -4.20 -4.05
CA MET A 30 10.89 -3.64 -3.77
C MET A 30 10.58 -2.36 -4.57
N GLU A 31 11.52 -1.42 -4.67
CA GLU A 31 11.32 -0.13 -5.34
C GLU A 31 11.92 -0.14 -6.76
N GLY A 32 13.14 -0.65 -6.89
CA GLY A 32 13.91 -0.57 -8.12
C GLY A 32 14.52 0.82 -8.40
N TYR A 33 15.09 0.96 -9.58
CA TYR A 33 15.61 2.23 -10.14
C TYR A 33 14.91 2.54 -11.48
N GLU A 34 15.31 3.63 -12.15
CA GLU A 34 14.66 4.14 -13.38
C GLU A 34 14.39 3.06 -14.46
N ASP A 35 13.30 3.29 -15.20
CA ASP A 35 12.66 2.55 -16.31
C ASP A 35 12.93 1.04 -16.45
N ASP A 36 14.16 0.60 -16.71
CA ASP A 36 14.47 -0.81 -16.96
C ASP A 36 14.62 -1.65 -15.67
N LEU A 37 14.84 -1.00 -14.52
CA LEU A 37 15.08 -1.67 -13.23
C LEU A 37 13.93 -1.52 -12.25
N ARG A 38 12.69 -1.40 -12.74
CA ARG A 38 11.51 -1.27 -11.88
C ARG A 38 11.34 -2.46 -10.94
N GLY A 39 11.20 -2.16 -9.66
CA GLY A 39 11.01 -3.13 -8.59
C GLY A 39 9.56 -3.60 -8.47
N LEU A 40 9.28 -4.25 -7.34
CA LEU A 40 8.01 -4.90 -7.08
C LEU A 40 6.81 -3.95 -6.97
N ILE A 41 6.96 -2.87 -6.22
CA ILE A 41 5.91 -1.89 -5.92
C ILE A 41 5.38 -1.25 -7.20
N PRO A 42 6.22 -0.64 -8.07
CA PRO A 42 5.71 0.00 -9.28
C PRO A 42 5.11 -1.00 -10.27
N ARG A 43 5.54 -2.28 -10.28
CA ARG A 43 4.91 -3.34 -11.08
C ARG A 43 3.57 -3.79 -10.51
N ALA A 44 3.46 -3.91 -9.18
CA ALA A 44 2.22 -4.25 -8.50
C ALA A 44 1.15 -3.18 -8.73
N LEU A 45 1.53 -1.89 -8.66
CA LEU A 45 0.66 -0.77 -9.00
C LEU A 45 0.14 -0.88 -10.43
N GLU A 46 1.00 -1.14 -11.41
CA GLU A 46 0.56 -1.38 -12.79
C GLU A 46 -0.44 -2.53 -12.86
N THR A 47 -0.14 -3.69 -12.27
CA THR A 47 -1.06 -4.84 -12.29
C THR A 47 -2.41 -4.52 -11.66
N VAL A 48 -2.43 -3.78 -10.55
CA VAL A 48 -3.67 -3.37 -9.85
C VAL A 48 -4.51 -2.47 -10.75
N PHE A 49 -3.92 -1.40 -11.31
CA PHE A 49 -4.64 -0.41 -12.10
C PHE A 49 -4.88 -0.83 -13.56
N SER A 50 -4.22 -1.88 -14.05
CA SER A 50 -4.53 -2.51 -15.34
C SER A 50 -5.73 -3.45 -15.27
N ASN A 51 -6.19 -3.80 -14.06
CA ASN A 51 -7.28 -4.76 -13.90
C ASN A 51 -8.62 -4.10 -14.29
N PRO A 52 -9.48 -4.78 -15.07
CA PRO A 52 -10.80 -4.27 -15.43
C PRO A 52 -11.66 -3.92 -14.21
N SER A 53 -11.46 -4.59 -13.07
CA SER A 53 -12.17 -4.29 -11.80
C SER A 53 -11.79 -2.93 -11.20
N ALA A 54 -10.68 -2.33 -11.63
CA ALA A 54 -10.29 -0.96 -11.28
C ALA A 54 -10.95 0.09 -12.19
N VAL A 55 -11.48 -0.32 -13.36
CA VAL A 55 -11.98 0.58 -14.43
C VAL A 55 -13.40 0.20 -14.89
N GLY A 56 -14.06 -0.71 -14.17
CA GLY A 56 -15.36 -1.28 -14.54
C GLY A 56 -16.55 -0.38 -14.22
N GLU A 57 -17.77 -0.92 -14.32
CA GLU A 57 -19.03 -0.19 -14.07
C GLU A 57 -19.12 0.38 -12.64
N GLU A 58 -18.49 -0.28 -11.67
CA GLU A 58 -18.29 0.23 -10.30
C GLU A 58 -16.78 0.23 -9.97
N PRO A 59 -16.06 1.33 -10.27
CA PRO A 59 -14.62 1.38 -10.09
C PRO A 59 -14.27 1.37 -8.60
N ALA A 60 -13.33 0.51 -8.22
CA ALA A 60 -12.75 0.52 -6.89
C ALA A 60 -11.94 1.82 -6.67
N VAL A 61 -12.05 2.38 -5.46
CA VAL A 61 -11.15 3.43 -4.99
C VAL A 61 -10.01 2.76 -4.22
N PHE A 62 -8.76 3.02 -4.62
CA PHE A 62 -7.62 2.49 -3.89
C PHE A 62 -7.11 3.53 -2.90
N HIS A 63 -6.85 3.11 -1.67
CA HIS A 63 -6.23 3.92 -0.64
C HIS A 63 -4.81 3.44 -0.43
N ILE A 64 -3.85 4.35 -0.51
CA ILE A 64 -2.42 4.06 -0.39
C ILE A 64 -1.89 4.71 0.88
N SER A 65 -1.17 3.93 1.68
CA SER A 65 -0.45 4.42 2.85
C SER A 65 0.99 3.90 2.84
N MET A 66 1.90 4.71 3.38
CA MET A 66 3.32 4.39 3.43
C MET A 66 3.88 4.85 4.77
N MET A 67 4.47 3.92 5.52
CA MET A 67 5.03 4.21 6.83
C MET A 67 6.41 3.58 7.02
N GLU A 68 7.14 4.11 7.98
CA GLU A 68 8.41 3.60 8.44
C GLU A 68 8.33 3.23 9.92
N ILE A 69 8.82 2.04 10.27
CA ILE A 69 9.06 1.63 11.65
C ILE A 69 10.55 1.80 11.91
N TYR A 70 10.91 2.70 12.82
CA TYR A 70 12.29 2.97 13.20
C TYR A 70 12.41 3.11 14.72
N MET A 71 13.26 2.28 15.33
CA MET A 71 13.42 2.22 16.80
C MET A 71 12.07 2.16 17.54
N GLU A 72 11.18 1.25 17.10
CA GLU A 72 9.83 1.05 17.65
C GLU A 72 8.90 2.26 17.54
N ARG A 73 9.29 3.29 16.79
CA ARG A 73 8.43 4.44 16.47
C ARG A 73 7.90 4.33 15.07
N LEU A 74 6.60 4.62 14.94
CA LEU A 74 5.93 4.74 13.65
C LEU A 74 6.16 6.15 13.11
N ARG A 75 6.39 6.24 11.79
CA ARG A 75 6.46 7.50 11.06
C ARG A 75 5.65 7.39 9.78
N ASP A 76 4.80 8.37 9.54
CA ASP A 76 4.08 8.49 8.28
C ASP A 76 5.02 9.07 7.22
N LEU A 77 5.13 8.39 6.07
CA LEU A 77 5.95 8.87 4.95
C LEU A 77 5.14 9.74 3.98
N LEU A 78 3.81 9.74 4.08
CA LEU A 78 2.89 10.61 3.34
C LEU A 78 2.50 11.88 4.11
N ASP A 79 2.84 11.96 5.40
CA ASP A 79 2.68 13.15 6.24
C ASP A 79 3.99 13.50 6.97
N PRO A 80 4.98 14.08 6.27
CA PRO A 80 6.31 14.31 6.83
C PRO A 80 6.34 15.36 7.96
N GLU A 81 5.35 16.25 7.98
CA GLU A 81 5.19 17.30 9.01
C GLU A 81 4.65 16.71 10.32
N GLY A 82 4.08 15.49 10.27
CA GLY A 82 3.78 14.68 11.44
C GLY A 82 2.74 15.31 12.36
N GLU A 83 1.63 15.79 11.80
CA GLU A 83 0.57 16.41 12.60
C GLU A 83 -0.20 15.37 13.43
N ALA A 84 -0.25 14.12 12.94
CA ALA A 84 -0.97 13.03 13.58
C ALA A 84 -0.06 12.13 14.42
N GLU A 85 -0.49 11.83 15.65
CA GLU A 85 0.10 10.76 16.45
C GLU A 85 -0.31 9.39 15.88
N LEU A 86 0.68 8.55 15.55
CA LEU A 86 0.46 7.21 15.03
C LEU A 86 0.34 6.18 16.16
N VAL A 87 -0.82 5.51 16.24
CA VAL A 87 -1.11 4.55 17.31
C VAL A 87 -1.57 3.21 16.74
N LEU A 88 -0.94 2.13 17.17
CA LEU A 88 -1.42 0.77 16.90
C LEU A 88 -2.72 0.52 17.67
N ALA A 89 -3.77 0.13 16.98
CA ALA A 89 -5.06 -0.19 17.56
C ALA A 89 -5.63 -1.48 16.96
N GLU A 90 -6.47 -2.16 17.73
CA GLU A 90 -7.28 -3.26 17.24
C GLU A 90 -8.64 -2.73 16.76
N ASP A 91 -8.99 -3.07 15.52
CA ASP A 91 -10.29 -2.91 14.92
C ASP A 91 -11.00 -4.27 14.79
N LYS A 92 -12.30 -4.30 15.09
CA LYS A 92 -13.08 -5.54 15.12
C LYS A 92 -13.25 -6.19 13.75
N HIS A 93 -13.16 -5.42 12.68
CA HIS A 93 -13.38 -5.87 11.31
C HIS A 93 -12.08 -5.96 10.52
N GLN A 94 -11.11 -5.11 10.82
CA GLN A 94 -9.86 -4.97 10.07
C GLN A 94 -8.64 -5.57 10.78
N GLY A 95 -8.77 -6.00 12.03
CA GLY A 95 -7.66 -6.50 12.83
C GLY A 95 -6.78 -5.36 13.32
N VAL A 96 -5.46 -5.47 13.21
CA VAL A 96 -4.55 -4.41 13.68
C VAL A 96 -4.48 -3.27 12.65
N VAL A 97 -4.79 -2.05 13.07
CA VAL A 97 -4.75 -0.83 12.27
C VAL A 97 -3.82 0.21 12.91
N VAL A 98 -3.32 1.14 12.10
CA VAL A 98 -2.55 2.29 12.58
C VAL A 98 -3.42 3.53 12.50
N ARG A 99 -3.94 3.98 13.65
CA ARG A 99 -4.70 5.23 13.74
C ARG A 99 -3.78 6.41 13.48
N GLY A 100 -4.29 7.41 12.76
CA GLY A 100 -3.52 8.59 12.37
C GLY A 100 -2.68 8.41 11.11
N LEU A 101 -2.54 7.18 10.59
CA LEU A 101 -1.82 6.94 9.34
C LEU A 101 -2.61 7.52 8.16
N ARG A 102 -1.98 8.37 7.36
CA ARG A 102 -2.58 8.95 6.18
C ARG A 102 -2.82 7.88 5.11
N GLU A 103 -4.07 7.79 4.68
CA GLU A 103 -4.51 7.04 3.51
C GLU A 103 -4.83 8.01 2.38
N ALA A 104 -4.01 7.99 1.33
CA ALA A 104 -4.20 8.84 0.16
C ALA A 104 -5.00 8.08 -0.91
N PRO A 105 -6.16 8.61 -1.36
CA PRO A 105 -6.95 7.95 -2.39
C PRO A 105 -6.29 8.09 -3.77
N ALA A 106 -6.38 7.03 -4.57
CA ALA A 106 -5.92 6.96 -5.94
C ALA A 106 -6.95 6.21 -6.81
N THR A 107 -7.43 6.87 -7.85
CA THR A 107 -8.32 6.27 -8.86
C THR A 107 -7.59 6.01 -10.18
N THR A 108 -6.36 6.51 -10.34
CA THR A 108 -5.53 6.26 -11.52
C THR A 108 -4.14 5.78 -11.13
N LEU A 109 -3.50 5.05 -12.05
CA LEU A 109 -2.11 4.61 -11.90
C LEU A 109 -1.16 5.81 -11.67
N GLN A 110 -1.38 6.92 -12.37
CA GLN A 110 -0.55 8.11 -12.25
C GLN A 110 -0.62 8.71 -10.84
N GLN A 111 -1.81 8.78 -10.24
CA GLN A 111 -1.97 9.24 -8.85
C GLN A 111 -1.25 8.30 -7.89
N ALA A 112 -1.42 6.99 -8.06
CA ALA A 112 -0.79 5.99 -7.21
C ALA A 112 0.74 6.02 -7.26
N ILE A 113 1.31 6.16 -8.47
CA ILE A 113 2.75 6.35 -8.66
C ILE A 113 3.21 7.66 -8.01
N GLY A 114 2.46 8.74 -8.15
CA GLY A 114 2.76 10.03 -7.50
C GLY A 114 2.83 9.93 -5.97
N ILE A 115 1.86 9.26 -5.36
CA ILE A 115 1.83 9.02 -3.90
C ILE A 115 3.03 8.19 -3.46
N TRP A 116 3.34 7.11 -4.18
CA TRP A 116 4.49 6.26 -3.88
C TRP A 116 5.83 7.03 -3.99
N LEU A 117 6.02 7.82 -5.06
CA LEU A 117 7.22 8.62 -5.26
C LEU A 117 7.40 9.67 -4.16
N HIS A 118 6.31 10.31 -3.74
CA HIS A 118 6.30 11.27 -2.64
C HIS A 118 6.78 10.62 -1.32
N GLY A 119 6.20 9.48 -0.94
CA GLY A 119 6.64 8.75 0.27
C GLY A 119 8.09 8.25 0.17
N ARG A 120 8.52 7.82 -1.02
CA ARG A 120 9.92 7.43 -1.28
C ARG A 120 10.89 8.59 -1.08
N GLN A 121 10.54 9.79 -1.55
CA GLN A 121 11.37 10.99 -1.37
C GLN A 121 11.53 11.32 0.12
N HIS A 122 10.44 11.28 0.90
CA HIS A 122 10.51 11.55 2.34
C HIS A 122 11.35 10.52 3.08
N ARG A 123 11.23 9.24 2.73
CA ARG A 123 12.09 8.19 3.27
C ARG A 123 13.58 8.46 2.98
N ALA A 124 13.91 8.89 1.76
CA ALA A 124 15.29 9.23 1.40
C ALA A 124 15.82 10.42 2.21
N THR A 125 15.03 11.49 2.37
CA THR A 125 15.44 12.67 3.15
C THR A 125 15.64 12.34 4.64
N ALA A 126 14.81 11.47 5.21
CA ALA A 126 14.96 10.98 6.57
C ALA A 126 16.29 10.23 6.77
N ALA A 127 16.70 9.43 5.78
CA ALA A 127 17.98 8.71 5.81
C ALA A 127 19.20 9.64 5.71
N THR A 128 19.08 10.78 5.01
CA THR A 128 20.17 11.77 4.88
C THR A 128 20.31 12.70 6.10
N GLY A 129 19.22 12.98 6.82
CA GLY A 129 19.22 13.87 7.99
C GLY A 129 19.66 13.20 9.29
N MET A 130 19.55 11.87 9.39
CA MET A 130 19.94 11.08 10.55
C MET A 130 20.66 9.80 10.08
N ASN A 131 22.00 9.81 10.06
CA ASN A 131 22.91 8.66 9.89
C ASN A 131 22.36 7.47 9.08
N GLU A 132 22.48 7.48 7.75
CA GLU A 132 22.58 6.30 6.86
C GLU A 132 21.85 5.01 7.34
N ASN A 133 20.55 5.09 7.67
CA ASN A 133 19.88 4.05 8.49
C ASN A 133 18.77 3.24 7.81
N SER A 134 18.71 3.21 6.47
CA SER A 134 17.74 2.40 5.73
C SER A 134 17.83 0.89 6.01
N SER A 135 18.91 0.44 6.67
CA SER A 135 19.11 -0.93 7.15
C SER A 135 18.41 -1.26 8.47
N ARG A 136 18.11 -0.24 9.29
CA ARG A 136 17.55 -0.37 10.65
C ARG A 136 16.09 0.07 10.74
N SER A 137 15.52 0.53 9.62
CA SER A 137 14.11 0.86 9.52
C SER A 137 13.38 -0.12 8.60
N HIS A 138 12.12 -0.38 8.91
CA HIS A 138 11.23 -1.18 8.08
C HIS A 138 10.26 -0.24 7.36
N CYS A 139 10.25 -0.27 6.03
CA CYS A 139 9.27 0.45 5.24
C CYS A 139 8.12 -0.47 4.87
N ILE A 140 6.90 0.01 5.13
CA ILE A 140 5.66 -0.69 4.85
C ILE A 140 4.87 0.18 3.87
N PHE A 141 4.55 -0.40 2.72
CA PHE A 141 3.70 0.20 1.69
C PHE A 141 2.43 -0.63 1.57
N MET A 142 1.27 -0.01 1.73
CA MET A 142 -0.02 -0.68 1.76
C MET A 142 -0.94 -0.10 0.68
N ILE A 143 -1.69 -0.99 0.03
CA ILE A 143 -2.76 -0.64 -0.89
C ILE A 143 -4.03 -1.32 -0.36
N ARG A 144 -5.05 -0.53 -0.06
CA ARG A 144 -6.38 -0.99 0.32
C ARG A 144 -7.34 -0.71 -0.82
N ALA A 145 -8.07 -1.72 -1.30
CA ALA A 145 -9.14 -1.52 -2.25
C ALA A 145 -10.45 -1.27 -1.50
N GLU A 146 -11.16 -0.20 -1.86
CA GLU A 146 -12.51 0.09 -1.41
C GLU A 146 -13.46 0.00 -2.61
N ARG A 147 -14.37 -0.95 -2.55
CA ARG A 147 -15.39 -1.13 -3.59
C ARG A 147 -16.69 -0.51 -3.11
N PRO A 148 -17.41 0.22 -3.96
CA PRO A 148 -18.82 0.52 -3.70
C PRO A 148 -19.52 -0.81 -3.43
N VAL A 149 -20.31 -0.86 -2.36
CA VAL A 149 -21.16 -2.04 -2.11
C VAL A 149 -22.26 -2.00 -3.16
N GLY A 150 -22.03 -2.69 -4.28
CA GLY A 150 -23.08 -2.94 -5.27
C GLY A 150 -24.27 -3.57 -4.56
N GLY A 151 -25.43 -2.91 -4.66
CA GLY A 151 -26.66 -3.31 -4.01
C GLY A 151 -26.97 -4.80 -4.22
N ASP A 152 -27.22 -5.47 -3.11
CA ASP A 152 -27.89 -6.76 -2.94
C ASP A 152 -27.98 -7.64 -4.20
N ARG A 153 -26.95 -8.45 -4.45
CA ARG A 153 -27.04 -9.63 -5.31
C ARG A 153 -27.40 -10.90 -4.53
N PHE A 154 -28.07 -10.78 -3.37
CA PHE A 154 -28.84 -11.89 -2.81
C PHE A 154 -30.13 -12.02 -3.61
N GLY A 155 -30.05 -12.73 -4.73
CA GLY A 155 -31.22 -13.31 -5.38
C GLY A 155 -31.86 -14.33 -4.45
N PHE A 156 -32.75 -13.86 -3.56
CA PHE A 156 -33.78 -14.68 -2.95
C PHE A 156 -34.61 -15.26 -4.10
N HIS A 157 -34.34 -16.51 -4.46
CA HIS A 157 -35.32 -17.33 -5.15
C HIS A 157 -36.46 -17.55 -4.17
N SER A 158 -37.49 -16.70 -4.25
CA SER A 158 -38.79 -17.01 -3.70
C SER A 158 -39.35 -18.19 -4.50
N SER A 159 -39.20 -19.39 -3.95
CA SER A 159 -40.01 -20.53 -4.31
C SER A 159 -41.46 -20.23 -3.94
N SER A 160 -42.24 -19.78 -4.92
CA SER A 160 -43.69 -19.71 -4.85
C SER A 160 -44.28 -21.13 -4.85
N SER A 161 -45.31 -21.31 -4.03
CA SER A 161 -46.08 -22.54 -3.80
C SER A 161 -46.71 -23.16 -5.04
#